data_AF-D6MTK3-F1
#
_entry.id   AF-D6MTK3-F1
#
_cell.length_a   1.000
_cell.length_b   1.000
_cell.length_c   1.000
_cell.angle_alpha   90.00
_cell.angle_beta   90.00
_cell.angle_gamma   90.00
#
_symmetry.space_group_name_H-M   'P 1'
#
loop_
_entity.id
_entity.type
_entity.pdbx_description
1 polymer ?
#
loop_
_entity_poly.entity_id
_entity_poly.type
_entity_poly.pdbx_seq_one_letter_code
_entity_poly.pdbx_strand_id
1 'polypeptide(L)'
;WPLTGALSALLLTSGIIMWLHFKTITLLMIGLLANTLTMYQWWRDIIREGTFQGHHTPVVQKGLRYGMILFIVSEVFFFAGFFWAFYHSSLAPTPELGGCWPPVGITPLNPLEVPLLNTSVLLASGVSITWAHHSLMEGARSHTSQALLITIILGVYFTVLQAFEYMETSFTIADGVYGSTFFMATGFHGLHVMIGTTFLAVCLVRHTLYHFTS
;
A
#
# COMPACT_ATOMS: atom_id res chain seq x y z
N TRP A 1 8.62 17.77 12.57
CA TRP A 1 7.81 16.76 11.87
C TRP A 1 6.46 16.48 12.54
N PRO A 2 6.35 16.31 13.87
CA PRO A 2 5.05 16.03 14.49
C PRO A 2 4.01 17.13 14.25
N LEU A 3 4.37 18.40 14.49
CA LEU A 3 3.49 19.55 14.24
C LEU A 3 3.12 19.69 12.76
N THR A 4 4.10 19.56 11.86
CA THR A 4 3.86 19.68 10.42
C THR A 4 2.98 18.55 9.89
N GLY A 5 3.10 17.34 10.46
CA GLY A 5 2.25 16.19 10.15
C GLY A 5 0.81 16.36 10.66
N ALA A 6 0.64 16.89 11.86
CA ALA A 6 -0.68 17.21 12.39
C ALA A 6 -1.39 18.28 11.54
N LEU A 7 -0.67 19.34 11.16
CA LEU A 7 -1.20 20.37 10.27
C LEU A 7 -1.48 19.83 8.86
N SER A 8 -0.63 18.96 8.30
CA SER A 8 -0.91 18.35 6.99
C SER A 8 -2.16 17.47 7.02
N ALA A 9 -2.40 16.73 8.11
CA ALA A 9 -3.64 15.96 8.29
C ALA A 9 -4.89 16.85 8.35
N LEU A 10 -4.82 18.00 9.03
CA LEU A 10 -5.88 19.00 9.03
C LEU A 10 -6.14 19.55 7.62
N LEU A 11 -5.08 19.91 6.89
CA LEU A 11 -5.18 20.42 5.52
C LEU A 11 -5.74 19.38 4.54
N LEU A 12 -5.38 18.10 4.71
CA LEU A 12 -5.92 17.01 3.88
C LEU A 12 -7.41 16.80 4.13
N THR A 13 -7.82 16.68 5.39
CA THR A 13 -9.23 16.41 5.73
C THR A 13 -10.14 17.59 5.37
N SER A 14 -9.75 18.82 5.72
CA SER A 14 -10.45 20.02 5.27
C SER A 14 -10.39 20.22 3.75
N GLY A 15 -9.27 19.86 3.11
CA GLY A 15 -9.10 19.88 1.67
C GLY A 15 -10.06 18.94 0.92
N ILE A 16 -10.32 17.75 1.46
CA ILE A 16 -11.33 16.83 0.91
C ILE A 16 -12.73 17.45 1.02
N ILE A 17 -13.07 18.08 2.15
CA ILE A 17 -14.35 18.79 2.32
C ILE A 17 -14.47 19.93 1.30
N MET A 18 -13.40 20.72 1.12
CA MET A 18 -13.34 21.80 0.12
C MET A 18 -13.51 21.30 -1.32
N TRP A 19 -12.93 20.14 -1.63
CA TRP A 19 -13.08 19.54 -2.94
C TRP A 19 -14.51 19.06 -3.19
N LEU A 20 -15.09 18.30 -2.26
CA LEU A 20 -16.41 17.69 -2.43
C LEU A 20 -17.56 18.72 -2.43
N HIS A 21 -17.50 19.75 -1.59
CA HIS A 21 -18.59 20.73 -1.45
C HIS A 21 -18.38 22.02 -2.23
N PHE A 22 -17.13 22.45 -2.40
CA PHE A 22 -16.81 23.75 -3.01
C PHE A 22 -16.03 23.62 -4.33
N LYS A 23 -15.77 22.39 -4.80
CA LYS A 23 -15.05 22.08 -6.05
C LYS A 23 -13.65 22.70 -6.15
N THR A 24 -13.03 23.01 -5.01
CA THR A 24 -11.68 23.58 -4.96
C THR A 24 -10.69 22.54 -4.41
N ILE A 25 -9.63 22.27 -5.17
CA ILE A 25 -8.59 21.28 -4.78
C ILE A 25 -7.34 21.92 -4.18
N THR A 26 -7.28 23.26 -4.11
CA THR A 26 -6.07 23.99 -3.70
C THR A 26 -5.59 23.58 -2.32
N LEU A 27 -6.51 23.52 -1.34
CA LEU A 27 -6.18 23.13 0.03
C LEU A 27 -5.74 21.67 0.12
N LEU A 28 -6.40 20.78 -0.63
CA LEU A 28 -6.03 19.37 -0.74
C LEU A 28 -4.60 19.20 -1.30
N MET A 29 -4.25 19.92 -2.37
CA MET A 29 -2.92 19.87 -2.97
C MET A 29 -1.83 20.41 -2.03
N ILE A 30 -2.11 21.48 -1.28
CA ILE A 30 -1.20 22.00 -0.25
C ILE A 30 -1.03 20.95 0.87
N GLY A 31 -2.12 20.33 1.32
CA GLY A 31 -2.08 19.26 2.32
C GLY A 31 -1.25 18.05 1.87
N LEU A 32 -1.42 17.60 0.63
CA LEU A 32 -0.64 16.50 0.04
C LEU A 32 0.85 16.83 -0.05
N LEU A 33 1.20 18.05 -0.48
CA LEU A 33 2.59 18.50 -0.52
C LEU A 33 3.20 18.60 0.89
N ALA A 34 2.49 19.18 1.86
CA ALA A 34 2.96 19.27 3.24
C ALA A 34 3.15 17.89 3.89
N ASN A 35 2.26 16.94 3.59
CA ASN A 35 2.35 15.57 4.07
C ASN A 35 3.58 14.85 3.49
N THR A 36 3.79 14.91 2.17
CA THR A 36 4.96 14.28 1.52
C THR A 36 6.27 14.87 2.01
N LEU A 37 6.35 16.20 2.15
CA LEU A 37 7.52 16.87 2.73
C LEU A 37 7.77 16.42 4.18
N THR A 38 6.72 16.36 5.01
CA THR A 38 6.85 15.91 6.40
C THR A 38 7.38 14.48 6.47
N MET A 39 6.81 13.55 5.72
CA MET A 39 7.24 12.15 5.66
C MET A 39 8.69 12.03 5.19
N TYR A 40 9.06 12.73 4.11
CA TYR A 40 10.43 12.72 3.59
C TYR A 40 11.45 13.17 4.64
N GLN A 41 11.22 14.32 5.28
CA GLN A 41 12.18 14.88 6.22
C GLN A 41 12.23 14.11 7.54
N TRP A 42 11.08 13.58 8.00
CA TRP A 42 11.03 12.74 9.19
C TRP A 42 11.82 11.44 8.98
N TRP A 43 11.55 10.70 7.90
CA TRP A 43 12.29 9.45 7.65
C TRP A 43 13.75 9.69 7.31
N ARG A 44 14.10 10.82 6.67
CA ARG A 44 15.50 11.22 6.51
C ARG A 44 16.21 11.37 7.86
N ASP A 45 15.58 12.00 8.84
CA ASP A 45 16.18 12.19 10.16
C ASP A 45 16.26 10.86 10.94
N ILE A 46 15.28 9.96 10.82
CA ILE A 46 15.38 8.60 11.37
C ILE A 46 16.56 7.83 10.74
N ILE A 47 16.82 7.99 9.44
CA ILE A 47 18.02 7.40 8.80
C ILE A 47 19.29 8.01 9.38
N ARG A 48 19.33 9.33 9.66
CA ARG A 48 20.49 9.97 10.28
C ARG A 48 20.75 9.46 11.69
N GLU A 49 19.71 9.38 12.50
CA GLU A 49 19.75 8.88 13.88
C GLU A 49 20.23 7.41 13.91
N GLY A 50 19.70 6.58 13.02
CA GLY A 50 20.05 5.16 12.94
C GLY A 50 21.43 4.91 12.35
N THR A 51 21.68 5.37 11.12
CA THR A 51 22.87 5.01 10.33
C THR A 51 24.08 5.88 10.64
N PHE A 52 23.92 7.19 10.83
CA PHE A 52 25.05 8.12 10.96
C PHE A 52 25.38 8.50 12.41
N GLN A 53 24.40 8.47 13.31
CA GLN A 53 24.58 8.82 14.73
C GLN A 53 24.61 7.59 15.66
N GLY A 54 24.20 6.41 15.17
CA GLY A 54 24.30 5.15 15.91
C GLY A 54 23.31 5.02 17.09
N HIS A 55 22.19 5.76 17.08
CA HIS A 55 21.22 5.74 18.18
C HIS A 55 20.36 4.47 18.22
N HIS A 56 20.36 3.65 17.18
CA HIS A 56 19.57 2.42 17.09
C HIS A 56 20.27 1.22 17.75
N THR A 57 20.40 1.27 19.08
CA THR A 57 20.89 0.13 19.89
C THR A 57 19.95 -1.09 19.77
N PRO A 58 20.36 -2.31 20.17
CA PRO A 58 19.51 -3.50 20.09
C PRO A 58 18.15 -3.34 20.80
N VAL A 59 18.10 -2.57 21.90
CA VAL A 59 16.84 -2.28 22.62
C VAL A 59 15.92 -1.40 21.76
N VAL A 60 16.47 -0.35 21.13
CA VAL A 60 15.71 0.52 20.21
C VAL A 60 15.22 -0.26 19.00
N GLN A 61 16.07 -1.09 18.39
CA GLN A 61 15.68 -1.95 17.27
C GLN A 61 14.56 -2.92 17.64
N LYS A 62 14.60 -3.51 18.84
CA LYS A 62 13.52 -4.37 19.35
C LYS A 62 12.21 -3.58 19.49
N GLY A 63 12.27 -2.35 20.00
CA GLY A 63 11.12 -1.43 20.05
C GLY A 63 10.53 -1.12 18.67
N LEU A 64 11.38 -0.80 17.69
CA LEU A 64 10.95 -0.55 16.30
C LEU A 64 10.29 -1.78 15.67
N ARG A 65 10.79 -3.00 15.95
CA ARG A 65 10.16 -4.25 15.50
C ARG A 65 8.76 -4.42 16.08
N TYR A 66 8.57 -4.18 17.38
CA TYR A 66 7.23 -4.21 17.98
C TYR A 66 6.31 -3.15 17.40
N GLY A 67 6.81 -1.92 17.19
CA GLY A 67 6.05 -0.85 16.55
C GLY A 67 5.54 -1.24 15.15
N MET A 68 6.41 -1.84 14.32
CA MET A 68 6.03 -2.31 12.99
C MET A 68 5.02 -3.46 13.03
N ILE A 69 5.19 -4.43 13.95
CA ILE A 69 4.22 -5.52 14.12
C ILE A 69 2.84 -4.97 14.50
N LEU A 70 2.78 -4.07 15.48
CA LEU A 70 1.51 -3.48 15.93
C LEU A 70 0.85 -2.64 14.83
N PHE A 71 1.64 -1.90 14.05
CA PHE A 71 1.15 -1.18 12.87
C PHE A 71 0.57 -2.14 11.81
N ILE A 72 1.26 -3.23 11.48
CA ILE A 72 0.71 -4.23 10.54
C ILE A 72 -0.57 -4.86 11.10
N VAL A 73 -0.62 -5.16 12.39
CA VAL A 73 -1.83 -5.70 13.03
C VAL A 73 -3.00 -4.71 12.93
N SER A 74 -2.78 -3.40 13.11
CA SER A 74 -3.86 -2.43 12.91
C SER A 74 -4.34 -2.38 11.47
N GLU A 75 -3.45 -2.49 10.48
CA GLU A 75 -3.85 -2.55 9.07
C GLU A 75 -4.63 -3.83 8.74
N VAL A 76 -4.31 -4.97 9.37
CA VAL A 76 -5.09 -6.21 9.22
C VAL A 76 -6.53 -6.01 9.72
N PHE A 77 -6.72 -5.35 10.87
CA PHE A 77 -8.06 -5.02 11.37
C PHE A 77 -8.79 -4.00 10.49
N PHE A 78 -8.06 -3.04 9.92
CA PHE A 78 -8.61 -2.12 8.93
C PHE A 78 -9.19 -2.87 7.71
N PHE A 79 -8.45 -3.82 7.15
CA PHE A 79 -8.96 -4.68 6.06
C PHE A 79 -10.07 -5.63 6.50
N ALA A 80 -10.05 -6.13 7.74
CA ALA A 80 -11.12 -6.97 8.28
C ALA A 80 -12.49 -6.27 8.22
N GLY A 81 -12.53 -4.94 8.37
CA GLY A 81 -13.73 -4.14 8.18
C GLY A 81 -14.28 -4.22 6.74
N PHE A 82 -13.42 -4.13 5.72
CA PHE A 82 -13.85 -4.28 4.32
C PHE A 82 -14.30 -5.70 4.00
N PHE A 83 -13.60 -6.72 4.50
CA PHE A 83 -14.02 -8.11 4.32
C PHE A 83 -15.36 -8.37 4.99
N TRP A 84 -15.60 -7.81 6.19
CA TRP A 84 -16.91 -7.89 6.83
C TRP A 84 -17.99 -7.24 5.95
N ALA A 85 -17.78 -6.03 5.45
CA ALA A 85 -18.74 -5.36 4.55
C ALA A 85 -19.06 -6.21 3.31
N PHE A 86 -18.05 -6.83 2.69
CA PHE A 86 -18.21 -7.75 1.58
C PHE A 86 -19.04 -9.00 1.97
N TYR A 87 -18.68 -9.70 3.05
CA TYR A 87 -19.38 -10.92 3.47
C TYR A 87 -20.81 -10.64 3.92
N HIS A 88 -21.06 -9.54 4.62
CA HIS A 88 -22.40 -9.13 5.00
C HIS A 88 -23.30 -8.97 3.78
N SER A 89 -22.79 -8.32 2.73
CA SER A 89 -23.54 -8.02 1.52
C SER A 89 -23.71 -9.22 0.58
N SER A 90 -22.70 -10.09 0.51
CA SER A 90 -22.68 -11.23 -0.42
C SER A 90 -23.35 -12.49 0.12
N LEU A 91 -23.31 -12.73 1.44
CA LEU A 91 -23.92 -13.91 2.05
C LEU A 91 -25.43 -13.77 2.27
N ALA A 92 -25.94 -12.54 2.35
CA ALA A 92 -27.37 -12.24 2.46
C ALA A 92 -27.79 -11.12 1.47
N PRO A 93 -27.79 -11.39 0.15
CA PRO A 93 -28.14 -10.39 -0.86
C PRO A 93 -29.57 -9.89 -0.71
N THR A 94 -29.77 -8.57 -0.80
CA THR A 94 -31.11 -7.98 -0.64
C THR A 94 -31.97 -8.17 -1.90
N PRO A 95 -33.31 -8.05 -1.80
CA PRO A 95 -34.20 -8.16 -2.96
C PRO A 95 -33.88 -7.15 -4.08
N GLU A 96 -33.37 -5.97 -3.74
CA GLU A 96 -32.96 -4.93 -4.71
C GLU A 96 -31.80 -5.38 -5.59
N LEU A 97 -30.98 -6.34 -5.13
CA LEU A 97 -29.90 -6.96 -5.91
C LEU A 97 -30.38 -8.15 -6.76
N GLY A 98 -31.65 -8.53 -6.65
CA GLY A 98 -32.23 -9.75 -7.23
C GLY A 98 -32.14 -10.99 -6.34
N GLY A 99 -31.76 -10.84 -5.07
CA GLY A 99 -31.65 -11.96 -4.11
C GLY A 99 -30.52 -12.95 -4.41
N CYS A 100 -29.54 -12.56 -5.24
CA CYS A 100 -28.39 -13.39 -5.61
C CYS A 100 -27.07 -12.60 -5.52
N TRP A 101 -25.95 -13.33 -5.52
CA TRP A 101 -24.61 -12.77 -5.62
C TRP A 101 -23.80 -13.49 -6.69
N PRO A 102 -23.16 -12.79 -7.65
CA PRO A 102 -23.20 -11.33 -7.87
C PRO A 102 -24.61 -10.80 -8.16
N PRO A 103 -24.87 -9.49 -7.93
CA PRO A 103 -26.15 -8.86 -8.25
C PRO A 103 -26.51 -8.97 -9.74
N VAL A 104 -27.81 -8.98 -10.06
CA VAL A 104 -28.29 -9.02 -11.44
C VAL A 104 -27.74 -7.83 -12.23
N GLY A 105 -27.16 -8.10 -13.41
CA GLY A 105 -26.57 -7.08 -14.30
C GLY A 105 -25.07 -6.83 -14.08
N ILE A 106 -24.48 -7.37 -13.02
CA ILE A 106 -23.03 -7.34 -12.81
C ILE A 106 -22.37 -8.53 -13.51
N THR A 107 -21.39 -8.23 -14.37
CA THR A 107 -20.49 -9.25 -14.94
C THR A 107 -19.14 -9.21 -14.21
N PRO A 108 -18.86 -10.15 -13.29
CA PRO A 108 -17.60 -10.16 -12.55
C PRO A 108 -16.42 -10.46 -13.47
N LEU A 109 -15.23 -10.02 -13.06
CA LEU A 109 -13.98 -10.40 -13.70
C LEU A 109 -13.75 -11.90 -13.60
N ASN A 110 -13.14 -12.48 -14.64
CA ASN A 110 -12.74 -13.88 -14.60
C ASN A 110 -11.51 -14.05 -13.69
N PRO A 111 -11.60 -14.80 -12.59
CA PRO A 111 -10.50 -14.95 -11.63
C PRO A 111 -9.29 -15.69 -12.21
N LEU A 112 -9.44 -16.40 -13.34
CA LEU A 112 -8.36 -17.17 -13.98
C LEU A 112 -7.53 -16.35 -14.99
N GLU A 113 -7.89 -15.09 -15.22
CA GLU A 113 -7.20 -14.20 -16.17
C GLU A 113 -6.21 -13.28 -15.43
N VAL A 114 -6.35 -11.97 -15.56
CA VAL A 114 -5.48 -10.96 -14.92
C VAL A 114 -5.40 -11.13 -13.39
N PRO A 115 -6.48 -11.44 -12.65
CA PRO A 115 -6.38 -11.67 -11.21
C PRO A 115 -5.42 -12.81 -10.82
N LEU A 116 -5.42 -13.91 -11.59
CA LEU A 116 -4.50 -15.03 -11.36
C LEU A 116 -3.05 -14.62 -11.64
N LEU A 117 -2.83 -13.87 -12.72
CA LEU A 117 -1.53 -13.31 -13.05
C LEU A 117 -1.02 -12.40 -11.91
N ASN A 118 -1.86 -11.48 -11.44
CA ASN A 118 -1.53 -10.59 -10.32
C ASN A 118 -1.16 -11.37 -9.04
N THR A 119 -1.89 -12.44 -8.75
CA THR A 119 -1.57 -13.34 -7.63
C THR A 119 -0.18 -13.97 -7.81
N SER A 120 0.13 -14.48 -9.01
CA SER A 120 1.44 -15.08 -9.30
C SER A 120 2.59 -14.06 -9.19
N VAL A 121 2.36 -12.81 -9.61
CA VAL A 121 3.34 -11.71 -9.52
C VAL A 121 3.65 -11.38 -8.06
N LEU A 122 2.65 -11.29 -7.18
CA LEU A 122 2.88 -11.05 -5.75
C LEU A 122 3.55 -12.22 -5.04
N LEU A 123 3.23 -13.46 -5.41
CA LEU A 123 3.92 -14.65 -4.87
C LEU A 123 5.39 -14.68 -5.31
N ALA A 124 5.66 -14.38 -6.59
CA ALA A 124 7.01 -14.30 -7.12
C ALA A 124 7.83 -13.18 -6.46
N SER A 125 7.20 -12.03 -6.20
CA SER A 125 7.87 -10.93 -5.49
C SER A 125 8.19 -11.28 -4.04
N GLY A 126 7.36 -12.10 -3.39
CA GLY A 126 7.65 -12.72 -2.08
C GLY A 126 8.90 -13.61 -2.09
N VAL A 127 9.11 -14.38 -3.15
CA VAL A 127 10.33 -15.19 -3.32
C VAL A 127 11.55 -14.28 -3.54
N SER A 128 11.45 -13.28 -4.41
CA SER A 128 12.58 -12.40 -4.71
C SER A 128 12.98 -11.51 -3.53
N ILE A 129 12.04 -11.04 -2.70
CA ILE A 129 12.39 -10.27 -1.49
C ILE A 129 13.04 -11.15 -0.42
N THR A 130 12.61 -12.42 -0.32
CA THR A 130 13.24 -13.41 0.57
C THR A 130 14.68 -13.68 0.13
N TRP A 131 14.90 -13.84 -1.18
CA TRP A 131 16.25 -13.95 -1.75
C TRP A 131 17.10 -12.69 -1.46
N ALA A 132 16.53 -11.48 -1.59
CA ALA A 132 17.23 -10.25 -1.26
C ALA A 132 17.64 -10.19 0.21
N HIS A 133 16.77 -10.64 1.11
CA HIS A 133 17.04 -10.68 2.55
C HIS A 133 18.17 -11.66 2.91
N HIS A 134 18.13 -12.89 2.40
CA HIS A 134 19.21 -13.86 2.61
C HIS A 134 20.54 -13.38 2.02
N SER A 135 20.52 -12.83 0.82
CA SER A 135 21.72 -12.26 0.18
C SER A 135 22.32 -11.11 1.00
N LEU A 136 21.48 -10.30 1.66
CA LEU A 136 21.94 -9.21 2.52
C LEU A 136 22.67 -9.75 3.76
N MET A 137 22.11 -10.77 4.42
CA MET A 137 22.72 -11.42 5.59
C MET A 137 24.04 -12.14 5.23
N GLU A 138 24.15 -12.67 4.01
CA GLU A 138 25.37 -13.30 3.50
C GLU A 138 26.41 -12.28 2.98
N GLY A 139 26.10 -10.98 2.99
CA GLY A 139 26.98 -9.93 2.47
C GLY A 139 27.08 -9.88 0.94
N ALA A 140 26.24 -10.63 0.22
CA ALA A 140 26.22 -10.73 -1.24
C ALA A 140 25.54 -9.53 -1.91
N ARG A 141 26.23 -8.37 -1.88
CA ARG A 141 25.69 -7.06 -2.28
C ARG A 141 25.05 -7.02 -3.67
N SER A 142 25.68 -7.64 -4.68
CA SER A 142 25.16 -7.68 -6.05
C SER A 142 23.82 -8.41 -6.12
N HIS A 143 23.74 -9.58 -5.48
CA HIS A 143 22.51 -10.37 -5.42
C HIS A 143 21.40 -9.67 -4.63
N THR A 144 21.72 -9.00 -3.52
CA THR A 144 20.74 -8.18 -2.80
C THR A 144 20.16 -7.08 -3.69
N SER A 145 21.02 -6.33 -4.41
CA SER A 145 20.56 -5.27 -5.31
C SER A 145 19.68 -5.82 -6.44
N GLN A 146 20.10 -6.92 -7.07
CA GLN A 146 19.36 -7.55 -8.16
C GLN A 146 17.99 -8.05 -7.71
N ALA A 147 17.95 -8.81 -6.61
CA ALA A 147 16.73 -9.40 -6.07
C ALA A 147 15.73 -8.33 -5.60
N LEU A 148 16.24 -7.27 -4.97
CA LEU A 148 15.42 -6.14 -4.53
C LEU A 148 14.86 -5.34 -5.72
N LEU A 149 15.66 -5.13 -6.78
CA LEU A 149 15.20 -4.49 -8.02
C LEU A 149 14.11 -5.32 -8.71
N ILE A 150 14.27 -6.65 -8.80
CA ILE A 150 13.25 -7.55 -9.35
C ILE A 150 11.95 -7.42 -8.57
N THR A 151 12.02 -7.41 -7.23
CA THR A 151 10.84 -7.25 -6.36
C THR A 151 10.10 -5.94 -6.65
N ILE A 152 10.84 -4.83 -6.80
CA ILE A 152 10.25 -3.51 -7.11
C ILE A 152 9.59 -3.53 -8.49
N ILE A 153 10.24 -4.10 -9.51
CA ILE A 153 9.68 -4.21 -10.87
C ILE A 153 8.38 -5.03 -10.84
N LEU A 154 8.33 -6.14 -10.10
CA LEU A 154 7.11 -6.94 -9.94
C LEU A 154 5.99 -6.16 -9.23
N GLY A 155 6.31 -5.34 -8.22
CA GLY A 155 5.32 -4.48 -7.56
C GLY A 155 4.76 -3.38 -8.48
N VAL A 156 5.61 -2.76 -9.31
CA VAL A 156 5.16 -1.82 -10.35
C VAL A 156 4.31 -2.53 -11.40
N TYR A 157 4.73 -3.73 -11.82
CA TYR A 157 3.99 -4.52 -12.80
C TYR A 157 2.58 -4.89 -12.30
N PHE A 158 2.46 -5.34 -11.05
CA PHE A 158 1.16 -5.55 -10.39
C PHE A 158 0.30 -4.28 -10.43
N THR A 159 0.88 -3.13 -10.08
CA THR A 159 0.14 -1.85 -10.03
C THR A 159 -0.39 -1.47 -11.42
N VAL A 160 0.40 -1.68 -12.47
CA VAL A 160 0.00 -1.44 -13.86
C VAL A 160 -1.11 -2.39 -14.29
N LEU A 161 -0.98 -3.69 -14.01
CA LEU A 161 -2.03 -4.68 -14.31
C LEU A 161 -3.34 -4.35 -13.58
N GLN A 162 -3.27 -3.97 -12.31
CA GLN A 162 -4.45 -3.57 -11.53
C GLN A 162 -5.12 -2.31 -12.09
N ALA A 163 -4.32 -1.35 -12.57
CA ALA A 163 -4.86 -0.16 -13.23
C ALA A 163 -5.56 -0.50 -14.55
N PHE A 164 -5.00 -1.40 -15.36
CA PHE A 164 -5.66 -1.89 -16.57
C PHE A 164 -6.96 -2.63 -16.25
N GLU A 165 -6.96 -3.48 -15.23
CA GLU A 165 -8.17 -4.17 -14.78
C GLU A 165 -9.27 -3.16 -14.43
N TYR A 166 -8.97 -2.09 -13.70
CA TYR A 166 -9.95 -1.04 -13.37
C TYR A 166 -10.46 -0.25 -14.58
N MET A 167 -9.68 -0.17 -15.66
CA MET A 167 -10.12 0.51 -16.88
C MET A 167 -11.02 -0.37 -17.75
N GLU A 168 -10.84 -1.69 -17.69
CA GLU A 168 -11.55 -2.67 -18.53
C GLU A 168 -12.76 -3.32 -17.83
N THR A 169 -12.89 -3.18 -16.50
CA THR A 169 -14.06 -3.70 -15.76
C THR A 169 -15.37 -3.12 -16.30
N SER A 170 -16.38 -3.98 -16.44
CA SER A 170 -17.74 -3.61 -16.87
C SER A 170 -18.57 -2.86 -15.82
N PHE A 171 -18.06 -2.74 -14.60
CA PHE A 171 -18.70 -2.10 -13.45
C PHE A 171 -17.76 -1.09 -12.80
N THR A 172 -18.34 -0.14 -12.07
CA THR A 172 -17.70 1.02 -11.45
C THR A 172 -17.96 1.04 -9.96
N ILE A 173 -17.32 1.97 -9.23
CA ILE A 173 -17.57 2.16 -7.79
C ILE A 173 -19.03 2.54 -7.48
N ALA A 174 -19.76 3.08 -8.46
CA ALA A 174 -21.15 3.49 -8.30
C ALA A 174 -22.16 2.35 -8.54
N ASP A 175 -21.72 1.18 -9.00
CA ASP A 175 -22.60 0.04 -9.33
C ASP A 175 -22.94 -0.79 -8.08
N GLY A 176 -23.65 -0.12 -7.17
CA GLY A 176 -24.20 -0.68 -5.95
C GLY A 176 -23.13 -1.22 -4.99
N VAL A 177 -23.57 -2.14 -4.13
CA VAL A 177 -22.72 -2.71 -3.07
C VAL A 177 -21.60 -3.59 -3.63
N TYR A 178 -21.80 -4.22 -4.79
CA TYR A 178 -20.76 -5.00 -5.45
C TYR A 178 -19.58 -4.11 -5.87
N GLY A 179 -19.85 -3.06 -6.65
CA GLY A 179 -18.81 -2.11 -7.06
C GLY A 179 -18.16 -1.41 -5.87
N SER A 180 -18.96 -0.94 -4.91
CA SER A 180 -18.44 -0.29 -3.70
C SER A 180 -17.51 -1.18 -2.89
N THR A 181 -17.90 -2.43 -2.59
CA THR A 181 -17.06 -3.35 -1.80
C THR A 181 -15.82 -3.80 -2.56
N PHE A 182 -15.94 -4.03 -3.87
CA PHE A 182 -14.81 -4.37 -4.74
C PHE A 182 -13.77 -3.24 -4.75
N PHE A 183 -14.13 -2.06 -5.28
CA PHE A 183 -13.17 -0.96 -5.49
C PHE A 183 -12.59 -0.40 -4.19
N MET A 184 -13.34 -0.42 -3.08
CA MET A 184 -12.79 0.00 -1.79
C MET A 184 -11.76 -1.00 -1.26
N ALA A 185 -12.06 -2.30 -1.27
CA ALA A 185 -11.14 -3.32 -0.77
C ALA A 185 -9.87 -3.43 -1.64
N THR A 186 -10.04 -3.58 -2.96
CA THR A 186 -8.91 -3.71 -3.89
C THR A 186 -8.17 -2.38 -4.06
N GLY A 187 -8.87 -1.24 -3.97
CA GLY A 187 -8.28 0.10 -4.06
C GLY A 187 -7.36 0.42 -2.89
N PHE A 188 -7.81 0.14 -1.65
CA PHE A 188 -6.93 0.27 -0.49
C PHE A 188 -5.76 -0.71 -0.55
N HIS A 189 -5.97 -1.94 -1.00
CA HIS A 189 -4.87 -2.88 -1.23
C HIS A 189 -3.86 -2.33 -2.26
N GLY A 190 -4.31 -1.80 -3.39
CA GLY A 190 -3.46 -1.16 -4.39
C GLY A 190 -2.67 0.02 -3.83
N LEU A 191 -3.28 0.86 -2.99
CA LEU A 191 -2.58 1.92 -2.26
C LEU A 191 -1.46 1.36 -1.37
N HIS A 192 -1.71 0.25 -0.66
CA HIS A 192 -0.69 -0.41 0.14
C HIS A 192 0.45 -0.97 -0.70
N VAL A 193 0.18 -1.54 -1.88
CA VAL A 193 1.22 -2.01 -2.80
C VAL A 193 2.09 -0.85 -3.30
N MET A 194 1.50 0.31 -3.61
CA MET A 194 2.27 1.50 -3.98
C MET A 194 3.15 2.02 -2.83
N ILE A 195 2.61 2.05 -1.60
CA ILE A 195 3.39 2.43 -0.40
C ILE A 195 4.54 1.44 -0.17
N GLY A 196 4.27 0.14 -0.23
CA GLY A 196 5.26 -0.92 -0.07
C GLY A 196 6.36 -0.85 -1.14
N THR A 197 5.99 -0.65 -2.39
CA THR A 197 6.94 -0.49 -3.52
C THR A 197 7.83 0.75 -3.33
N THR A 198 7.24 1.86 -2.88
CA THR A 198 8.01 3.09 -2.52
C THR A 198 8.99 2.83 -1.39
N PHE A 199 8.57 2.08 -0.37
CA PHE A 199 9.45 1.73 0.75
C PHE A 199 10.61 0.81 0.31
N LEU A 200 10.34 -0.18 -0.54
CA LEU A 200 11.38 -1.02 -1.13
C LEU A 200 12.36 -0.22 -2.00
N ALA A 201 11.88 0.78 -2.75
CA ALA A 201 12.75 1.68 -3.51
C ALA A 201 13.68 2.49 -2.58
N VAL A 202 13.17 2.99 -1.45
CA VAL A 202 14.00 3.63 -0.42
C VAL A 202 15.04 2.65 0.14
N CYS A 203 14.66 1.39 0.40
CA CYS A 203 15.61 0.37 0.81
C CYS A 203 16.69 0.12 -0.25
N LEU A 204 16.34 0.09 -1.54
CA LEU A 204 17.31 -0.08 -2.62
C LEU A 204 18.31 1.08 -2.66
N VAL A 205 17.84 2.32 -2.56
CA VAL A 205 18.71 3.51 -2.49
C VAL A 205 19.62 3.46 -1.26
N ARG A 206 19.11 3.05 -0.10
CA ARG A 206 19.93 2.91 1.11
C ARG A 206 20.96 1.79 0.99
N HIS A 207 20.61 0.69 0.35
CA HIS A 207 21.52 -0.42 0.08
C HIS A 207 22.67 0.00 -0.85
N THR A 208 22.36 0.71 -1.95
CA THR A 208 23.38 1.23 -2.86
C THR A 208 24.28 2.28 -2.20
N LEU A 209 23.79 3.00 -1.20
CA LEU A 209 24.58 3.92 -0.37
C LEU A 209 25.28 3.27 0.84
N TYR A 210 25.31 1.94 0.93
CA TYR A 210 26.01 1.20 2.00
C TYR A 210 25.45 1.44 3.42
N HIS A 211 24.17 1.79 3.55
CA HIS A 211 23.55 2.04 4.86
C HIS A 211 23.17 0.77 5.64
N PHE A 212 23.10 -0.39 4.98
CA PHE A 212 22.78 -1.67 5.61
C PHE A 212 24.04 -2.49 5.86
N THR A 213 24.06 -3.18 7.00
CA THR A 213 25.08 -4.16 7.37
C THR A 213 24.51 -5.57 7.30
N SER A 214 25.38 -6.56 7.08
CA SER A 214 25.07 -7.99 7.26
C SER A 214 24.96 -8.36 8.74
#